data_AF-A0A947WSV2-F1
#
_entry.id   AF-A0A947WSV2-F1
#
_cell.length_a   1.000
_cell.length_b   1.000
_cell.length_c   1.000
_cell.angle_alpha   90.00
_cell.angle_beta   90.00
_cell.angle_gamma   90.00
#
_symmetry.space_group_name_H-M   'P 1'
#
loop_
_entity.id
_entity.type
_entity.pdbx_description
1 polymer ?
#
loop_
_entity_poly.entity_id
_entity_poly.type
_entity_poly.pdbx_seq_one_letter_code
_entity_poly.pdbx_strand_id
1 'polypeptide(L)'
;MTFILRSVFWLGLALFVIQPHGVDFDRSARALGTAAIETGRVAALDTLAEVRCDSFECAGARLIAQSALTQPAAILTPERDAPYPAAPLARPRL
;
A
#
# COMPACT_ATOMS: atom_id res chain seq x y z
N MET A 1 -6.40 -28.86 7.53
CA MET A 1 -7.55 -27.94 7.36
C MET A 1 -8.04 -27.33 8.68
N THR A 2 -8.09 -28.07 9.79
CA THR A 2 -8.56 -27.57 11.11
C THR A 2 -7.73 -26.43 11.72
N PHE A 3 -6.42 -26.36 11.44
CA PHE A 3 -5.56 -25.29 11.94
C PHE A 3 -5.96 -23.90 11.40
N ILE A 4 -6.31 -23.82 10.11
CA ILE A 4 -6.75 -22.57 9.48
C ILE A 4 -8.08 -22.11 10.08
N LEU A 5 -9.07 -23.01 10.22
CA LEU A 5 -10.35 -22.67 10.84
C LEU A 5 -10.17 -22.16 12.27
N ARG A 6 -9.29 -22.81 13.05
CA ARG A 6 -9.02 -22.39 14.43
C ARG A 6 -8.34 -21.01 14.47
N SER A 7 -7.35 -20.76 13.61
CA SER A 7 -6.69 -19.45 13.53
C SER A 7 -7.64 -18.34 13.11
N VAL A 8 -8.44 -18.57 12.06
CA VAL A 8 -9.42 -17.58 11.57
C VAL A 8 -10.49 -17.32 12.63
N PHE A 9 -10.93 -18.36 13.34
CA PHE A 9 -11.87 -18.22 14.46
C PHE A 9 -11.31 -17.34 15.59
N TRP A 10 -10.09 -17.63 16.07
CA TRP A 10 -9.47 -16.83 17.13
C TRP A 10 -9.13 -15.41 16.67
N LEU A 11 -8.73 -15.23 15.41
CA LEU A 11 -8.46 -13.92 14.83
C LEU A 11 -9.75 -13.08 14.74
N GLY A 12 -10.84 -13.68 14.26
CA GLY A 12 -12.15 -13.02 14.20
C GLY A 12 -12.68 -12.68 15.59
N LEU A 13 -12.54 -13.59 16.56
CA LEU A 13 -12.91 -13.34 17.95
C LEU A 13 -12.11 -12.18 18.56
N ALA A 14 -10.80 -12.14 18.33
CA ALA A 14 -9.96 -11.04 18.78
C ALA A 14 -10.39 -9.71 18.15
N LEU A 15 -10.66 -9.68 16.84
CA LEU A 15 -11.16 -8.49 16.15
C LEU A 15 -12.54 -8.06 16.65
N PHE A 16 -13.39 -9.01 17.02
CA PHE A 16 -14.71 -8.74 17.59
C PHE A 16 -14.63 -8.19 19.01
N VAL A 17 -13.74 -8.74 19.85
CA VAL A 17 -13.48 -8.24 21.20
C VAL A 17 -12.85 -6.85 21.17
N ILE A 18 -11.96 -6.60 20.22
CA ILE A 18 -11.27 -5.32 20.04
C ILE A 18 -12.17 -4.32 19.32
N GLN A 19 -13.33 -4.71 18.75
CA GLN A 19 -14.18 -3.85 17.92
C GLN A 19 -14.31 -2.46 18.55
N PRO A 20 -13.66 -1.45 17.95
CA PRO A 20 -13.91 -0.10 18.37
C PRO A 20 -15.23 0.26 17.69
N HIS A 21 -16.32 0.29 18.45
CA HIS A 21 -17.61 0.76 17.96
C HIS A 21 -17.41 2.17 17.39
N GLY A 22 -17.42 2.30 16.05
CA GLY A 22 -17.33 3.58 15.34
C GLY A 22 -16.00 3.90 14.63
N VAL A 23 -15.03 2.98 14.55
CA VAL A 23 -13.86 3.23 13.68
C VAL A 23 -14.12 2.83 12.23
N ASP A 24 -14.01 3.81 11.36
CA ASP A 24 -14.06 3.64 9.93
C ASP A 24 -12.71 3.07 9.45
N PHE A 25 -12.64 1.74 9.30
CA PHE A 25 -11.41 1.02 8.95
C PHE A 25 -10.78 1.52 7.65
N ASP A 26 -11.61 1.98 6.70
CA ASP A 26 -11.13 2.56 5.45
C ASP A 26 -10.40 3.88 5.70
N ARG A 27 -10.97 4.74 6.57
CA ARG A 27 -10.33 6.01 6.95
C ARG A 27 -9.07 5.79 7.77
N SER A 28 -9.09 4.89 8.75
CA SER A 28 -7.94 4.63 9.61
C SER A 28 -6.81 3.90 8.85
N ALA A 29 -7.14 2.97 7.96
CA ALA A 29 -6.15 2.34 7.08
C ALA A 29 -5.51 3.37 6.13
N ARG A 30 -6.30 4.29 5.55
CA ARG A 30 -5.75 5.38 4.74
C ARG A 30 -4.87 6.31 5.57
N ALA A 31 -5.31 6.72 6.76
CA ALA A 31 -4.53 7.59 7.64
C ALA A 31 -3.19 6.95 8.05
N LEU A 32 -3.22 5.67 8.47
CA LEU A 32 -2.03 4.91 8.80
C LEU A 32 -1.11 4.71 7.59
N GLY A 33 -1.68 4.42 6.41
CA GLY A 33 -0.93 4.30 5.16
C GLY A 33 -0.25 5.60 4.77
N THR A 34 -0.95 6.74 4.85
CA THR A 34 -0.36 8.06 4.57
C THR A 34 0.74 8.42 5.57
N ALA A 35 0.56 8.11 6.85
CA ALA A 35 1.58 8.36 7.88
C ALA A 35 2.82 7.46 7.68
N ALA A 36 2.62 6.19 7.34
CA ALA A 36 3.72 5.25 7.07
C ALA A 36 4.52 5.65 5.82
N ILE A 37 3.84 6.11 4.76
CA ILE A 37 4.52 6.61 3.56
C ILE A 37 5.31 7.89 3.87
N GLU A 38 4.73 8.84 4.60
CA GLU A 38 5.44 10.09 4.91
C GLU A 38 6.66 9.84 5.80
N THR A 39 6.53 9.02 6.83
CA THR A 39 7.67 8.63 7.68
C THR A 39 8.75 7.88 6.91
N GLY A 40 8.37 6.96 6.02
CA GLY A 40 9.32 6.26 5.14
C GLY A 40 10.03 7.19 4.16
N ARG A 41 9.32 8.19 3.64
CA ARG A 41 9.86 9.21 2.73
C ARG A 41 10.92 10.08 3.41
N VAL A 42 10.66 10.52 4.64
CA VAL A 42 11.62 11.27 5.45
C VAL A 42 12.87 10.43 5.72
N ALA A 43 12.71 9.16 6.11
CA ALA A 43 13.85 8.27 6.33
C ALA A 43 14.68 8.04 5.05
N ALA A 44 14.03 7.85 3.90
CA ALA A 44 14.72 7.71 2.63
C ALA A 44 15.52 8.98 2.27
N LEU A 45 14.93 10.17 2.42
CA LEU A 45 15.63 11.43 2.17
C LEU A 45 16.86 11.61 3.06
N ASP A 46 16.79 11.19 4.32
CA ASP A 46 17.91 11.22 5.26
C ASP A 46 19.05 10.30 4.81
N THR A 47 18.73 9.08 4.35
CA THR A 47 19.74 8.17 3.78
C THR A 47 20.39 8.75 2.53
N LEU A 48 19.64 9.43 1.66
CA LEU A 48 20.20 10.13 0.50
C LEU A 48 21.07 11.32 0.93
N ALA A 49 20.81 11.93 2.08
CA ALA A 49 21.58 13.06 2.59
C ALA A 49 23.02 12.66 2.91
N GLU A 50 23.20 11.49 3.50
CA GLU A 50 24.48 10.92 3.91
C GLU A 50 25.35 10.41 2.75
N VAL A 51 24.75 10.09 1.60
CA VAL A 51 25.48 9.62 0.41
C VAL A 51 26.37 10.75 -0.13
N ARG A 52 27.68 10.60 -0.01
CA ARG A 52 28.66 11.48 -0.67
C ARG A 52 28.84 11.05 -2.13
N CYS A 53 28.70 11.99 -3.04
CA CYS A 53 28.87 11.74 -4.48
C CYS A 53 30.20 12.30 -4.95
N ASP A 54 31.07 11.41 -5.44
CA ASP A 54 32.37 11.76 -6.03
C ASP A 54 32.30 11.91 -7.57
N SER A 55 31.13 11.68 -8.17
CA SER A 55 30.89 11.81 -9.61
C SER A 55 29.63 12.63 -9.92
N PHE A 56 29.64 13.28 -11.09
CA PHE A 56 28.48 14.03 -11.59
C PHE A 56 27.25 13.13 -11.79
N GLU A 57 27.47 11.86 -12.12
CA GLU A 57 26.41 10.87 -12.33
C GLU A 57 25.70 10.53 -11.02
N CYS A 58 26.45 10.34 -9.92
CA CYS A 58 25.87 10.16 -8.58
C CYS A 58 25.11 11.41 -8.12
N ALA A 59 25.70 12.59 -8.31
CA ALA A 59 25.06 13.85 -7.92
C ALA A 59 23.74 14.07 -8.68
N GLY A 60 23.72 13.78 -9.98
CA GLY A 60 22.51 13.84 -10.80
C GLY A 60 21.46 12.83 -10.36
N ALA A 61 21.85 11.56 -10.13
CA ALA A 61 20.95 10.52 -9.67
C ALA A 61 20.32 10.83 -8.30
N ARG A 62 21.10 11.42 -7.38
CA ARG A 62 20.62 11.85 -6.06
C ARG A 62 19.54 12.93 -6.18
N LEU A 63 19.73 13.93 -7.04
CA LEU A 63 18.74 15.00 -7.26
C LEU A 63 17.44 14.43 -7.85
N ILE A 64 17.54 13.53 -8.83
CA ILE A 64 16.38 12.87 -9.42
C ILE A 64 15.63 12.05 -8.36
N ALA A 65 16.34 11.24 -7.58
CA ALA A 65 15.73 10.43 -6.53
C ALA A 65 15.08 11.28 -5.42
N GLN A 66 15.70 12.38 -5.01
CA GLN A 66 15.11 13.33 -4.07
C GLN A 66 13.84 13.96 -4.63
N SER A 67 13.83 14.33 -5.91
CA SER A 67 12.64 14.90 -6.57
C SER A 67 11.49 13.89 -6.65
N ALA A 68 11.80 12.62 -6.93
CA ALA A 68 10.81 11.55 -6.99
C ALA A 68 10.20 11.25 -5.61
N LEU A 69 11.01 11.31 -4.55
CA LEU A 69 10.54 11.17 -3.17
C LEU A 69 9.73 12.38 -2.70
N THR A 70 9.96 13.58 -3.24
CA THR A 70 9.17 14.77 -2.87
C THR A 70 7.83 14.85 -3.60
N GLN A 71 7.67 14.17 -4.73
CA GLN A 71 6.39 14.07 -5.42
C GLN A 71 5.38 13.28 -4.58
N PRO A 72 4.14 13.80 -4.41
CA PRO A 72 3.10 13.04 -3.74
C PRO A 72 2.80 11.79 -4.56
N ALA A 73 2.92 10.61 -3.95
CA ALA A 73 2.52 9.37 -4.57
C ALA A 73 1.05 9.49 -4.97
N ALA A 74 0.75 9.28 -6.25
CA ALA A 74 -0.64 9.16 -6.70
C ALA A 74 -1.28 8.05 -5.87
N ILE A 75 -2.27 8.42 -5.06
CA ILE A 75 -3.07 7.44 -4.33
C ILE A 75 -3.75 6.62 -5.41
N LEU A 76 -3.21 5.43 -5.70
CA LEU A 76 -3.93 4.43 -6.47
C LEU A 76 -5.20 4.16 -5.67
N THR A 77 -6.31 4.73 -6.12
CA THR A 77 -7.62 4.32 -5.65
C THR A 77 -7.64 2.81 -5.74
N PRO A 78 -8.00 2.06 -4.67
CA PRO A 78 -8.21 0.64 -4.81
C PRO A 78 -9.19 0.48 -5.96
N GLU A 79 -8.81 -0.30 -6.98
CA GLU A 79 -9.61 -0.68 -8.13
C GLU A 79 -10.89 -1.34 -7.60
N ARG A 80 -11.86 -0.51 -7.21
CA ARG A 80 -13.14 -0.95 -6.69
C ARG A 80 -13.99 -1.18 -7.92
N ASP A 81 -14.17 -2.45 -8.25
CA ASP A 81 -15.16 -2.93 -9.20
C ASP A 81 -15.00 -2.37 -10.61
N ALA A 82 -13.89 -2.68 -11.30
CA ALA A 82 -14.00 -2.84 -12.74
C ALA A 82 -14.96 -4.03 -12.97
N PRO A 83 -16.14 -3.85 -13.59
CA PRO A 83 -17.02 -4.97 -13.90
C PRO A 83 -16.23 -5.94 -14.75
N TYR A 84 -16.02 -7.16 -14.26
CA TYR A 84 -15.39 -8.21 -15.04
C TYR A 84 -16.15 -8.29 -16.38
N PRO A 85 -15.51 -8.05 -17.54
CA PRO A 85 -16.21 -8.22 -18.80
C PRO A 85 -16.67 -9.68 -18.85
N ALA A 86 -17.99 -9.90 -18.88
CA ALA A 86 -18.56 -11.23 -18.95
C ALA A 86 -17.85 -12.00 -20.06
N ALA A 87 -17.15 -13.07 -19.71
CA ALA A 87 -16.44 -13.88 -20.69
C ALA A 87 -17.46 -14.31 -21.76
N PRO A 88 -17.16 -14.15 -23.07
CA PRO A 88 -18.10 -14.51 -24.11
C PRO A 88 -18.43 -16.00 -24.00
N LEU A 89 -19.69 -16.31 -23.70
CA LEU A 89 -20.17 -17.69 -23.60
C LEU A 89 -19.93 -18.38 -24.95
N ALA A 90 -19.22 -19.51 -24.93
CA ALA A 90 -18.96 -20.30 -26.12
C ALA A 90 -20.31 -20.78 -26.70
N ARG A 91 -20.59 -20.40 -27.95
CA ARG A 91 -21.80 -20.82 -28.67
C ARG A 91 -21.76 -22.34 -28.88
N PRO A 92 -22.77 -23.11 -28.42
CA PRO A 92 -22.81 -24.54 -28.67
C PRO A 92 -22.92 -24.79 -30.18
N ARG A 93 -22.03 -25.63 -30.72
CA ARG A 93 -22.17 -26.15 -32.08
C ARG A 93 -23.17 -27.30 -32.02
N LEU A 94 -24.34 -27.09 -32.61
CA LEU A 94 -25.26 -28.16 -33.03
C LEU A 94 -24.69 -28.86 -34.26
#